data_AF-A0A2E0RQZ8-F1
#
_entry.id   AF-A0A2E0RQZ8-F1
#
_cell.length_a   1.000
_cell.length_b   1.000
_cell.length_c   1.000
_cell.angle_alpha   90.00
_cell.angle_beta   90.00
_cell.angle_gamma   90.00
#
_symmetry.space_group_name_H-M   'P 1'
#
loop_
_entity.id
_entity.type
_entity.pdbx_description
1 polymer ?
#
loop_
_entity_poly.entity_id
_entity_poly.type
_entity_poly.pdbx_seq_one_letter_code
_entity_poly.pdbx_strand_id
1 'polypeptide(L)'
;MSTDDWDDLDRVVAETAADLLAALERLLATDVDEQRTNPLSLFRGAVAAPTELLRAHEVPAPPIDRFAEEHFPDDPYRLGPATWTDIDDSLQTPGLTWGAWKAMTVLQRRRDEGLR
;
A
#
# COMPACT_ATOMS: atom_id res chain seq x y z
N MET A 1 -3.46 29.34 9.46
CA MET A 1 -2.42 28.30 9.43
C MET A 1 -1.07 28.98 9.37
N SER A 2 -0.40 29.04 10.53
CA SER A 2 1.02 29.35 10.60
C SER A 2 1.81 28.15 10.07
N THR A 3 3.05 28.32 9.65
CA THR A 3 3.90 27.21 9.20
C THR A 3 4.18 26.19 10.32
N ASP A 4 4.05 26.61 11.59
CA ASP A 4 4.16 25.76 12.79
C ASP A 4 3.00 24.75 12.95
N ASP A 5 1.88 24.91 12.20
CA ASP A 5 0.74 23.97 12.30
C ASP A 5 1.09 22.58 11.75
N TRP A 6 2.15 22.40 10.97
CA TRP A 6 2.45 21.11 10.30
C TRP A 6 3.77 20.48 10.74
N ASP A 7 4.26 20.83 11.94
CA ASP A 7 5.49 20.27 12.50
C ASP A 7 5.46 18.73 12.63
N ASP A 8 4.27 18.14 12.68
CA ASP A 8 4.07 16.70 12.72
C ASP A 8 4.06 16.02 11.33
N LEU A 9 3.93 16.78 10.24
CA LEU A 9 3.89 16.25 8.86
C LEU A 9 5.16 15.50 8.51
N ASP A 10 6.32 16.12 8.67
CA ASP A 10 7.62 15.52 8.31
C ASP A 10 7.86 14.23 9.10
N ARG A 11 7.48 14.23 10.38
CA ARG A 11 7.56 13.05 11.24
C ARG A 11 6.63 11.95 10.75
N VAL A 12 5.35 12.24 10.50
CA VAL A 12 4.37 11.26 10.01
C VAL A 12 4.80 10.67 8.67
N VAL A 13 5.30 11.50 7.75
CA VAL A 13 5.81 11.03 6.45
C VAL A 13 7.02 10.11 6.64
N ALA A 14 8.00 10.52 7.44
CA ALA A 14 9.20 9.73 7.68
C ALA A 14 8.90 8.39 8.36
N GLU A 15 8.05 8.38 9.39
CA GLU A 15 7.63 7.17 10.11
C GLU A 15 6.84 6.23 9.19
N THR A 16 5.86 6.77 8.44
CA THR A 16 5.05 5.98 7.48
C THR A 16 5.93 5.34 6.41
N ALA A 17 6.89 6.11 5.85
CA ALA A 17 7.80 5.60 4.84
C ALA A 17 8.73 4.51 5.40
N ALA A 18 9.26 4.70 6.62
CA ALA A 18 10.11 3.71 7.28
C ALA A 18 9.34 2.41 7.56
N ASP A 19 8.11 2.51 8.07
CA ASP A 19 7.26 1.36 8.38
C ASP A 19 6.88 0.59 7.11
N LEU A 20 6.53 1.31 6.05
CA LEU A 20 6.21 0.73 4.75
C LEU A 20 7.43 0.01 4.15
N LEU A 21 8.61 0.62 4.19
CA LEU A 21 9.84 0.01 3.69
C LEU A 21 10.16 -1.28 4.47
N ALA A 22 10.09 -1.22 5.81
CA ALA A 22 10.30 -2.40 6.64
C ALA A 22 9.26 -3.51 6.38
N ALA A 23 8.00 -3.14 6.08
CA ALA A 23 6.97 -4.11 5.71
C ALA A 23 7.24 -4.74 4.34
N LEU A 24 7.70 -3.96 3.36
CA LEU A 24 8.10 -4.46 2.04
C LEU A 24 9.29 -5.42 2.15
N GLU A 25 10.33 -5.06 2.90
CA GLU A 25 11.48 -5.92 3.14
C GLU A 25 11.07 -7.26 3.78
N ARG A 26 10.22 -7.21 4.82
CA ARG A 26 9.67 -8.43 5.43
C ARG A 26 8.88 -9.26 4.43
N LEU A 27 8.00 -8.66 3.65
CA LEU A 27 7.20 -9.36 2.65
C LEU A 27 8.10 -10.07 1.62
N LEU A 28 9.13 -9.39 1.13
CA LEU A 28 10.05 -9.93 0.14
C LEU A 28 10.96 -11.03 0.71
N ALA A 29 11.23 -11.01 2.02
CA ALA A 29 11.96 -12.05 2.72
C ALA A 29 11.07 -13.26 3.12
N THR A 30 9.75 -13.07 3.25
CA THR A 30 8.80 -14.16 3.53
C THR A 30 8.66 -15.08 2.32
N ASP A 31 8.65 -16.40 2.57
CA ASP A 31 8.41 -17.38 1.52
C ASP A 31 7.06 -17.16 0.85
N VAL A 32 7.02 -17.35 -0.47
CA VAL A 32 5.88 -17.03 -1.32
C VAL A 32 4.56 -17.66 -0.85
N ASP A 33 4.60 -18.87 -0.27
CA ASP A 33 3.40 -19.57 0.20
C ASP A 33 2.86 -18.99 1.52
N GLU A 34 3.71 -18.30 2.29
CA GLU A 34 3.35 -17.63 3.54
C GLU A 34 2.92 -16.17 3.33
N GLN A 35 3.23 -15.59 2.17
CA GLN A 35 2.89 -14.20 1.86
C GLN A 35 1.39 -14.00 1.65
N ARG A 36 0.69 -13.49 2.68
CA ARG A 36 -0.76 -13.21 2.65
C ARG A 36 -1.16 -11.89 1.97
N THR A 37 -0.19 -11.06 1.59
CA THR A 37 -0.42 -9.76 0.97
C THR A 37 0.47 -9.58 -0.27
N ASN A 38 0.40 -8.40 -0.89
CA ASN A 38 1.25 -7.98 -1.99
C ASN A 38 1.77 -6.55 -1.75
N PRO A 39 2.83 -6.12 -2.47
CA PRO A 39 3.42 -4.80 -2.30
C PRO A 39 2.41 -3.64 -2.44
N LEU A 40 1.51 -3.66 -3.44
CA LEU A 40 0.53 -2.58 -3.64
C LEU A 40 -0.47 -2.48 -2.49
N SER A 41 -0.86 -3.63 -1.93
CA SER A 41 -1.70 -3.68 -0.71
C SER A 41 -1.01 -3.09 0.52
N LEU A 42 0.33 -3.17 0.62
CA LEU A 42 1.06 -2.49 1.70
C LEU A 42 1.03 -0.97 1.54
N PHE A 43 1.23 -0.45 0.33
CA PHE A 43 1.09 0.99 0.06
C PHE A 43 -0.31 1.50 0.42
N ARG A 44 -1.35 0.77 0.01
CA ARG A 44 -2.75 1.12 0.33
C ARG A 44 -3.06 1.05 1.82
N GLY A 45 -2.34 0.23 2.58
CA GLY A 45 -2.46 0.15 4.04
C GLY A 45 -1.70 1.26 4.78
N ALA A 46 -0.74 1.93 4.13
CA ALA A 46 0.10 2.97 4.73
C ALA A 46 -0.59 4.34 4.82
N VAL A 47 -1.92 4.40 4.68
CA VAL A 47 -2.71 5.65 4.68
C VAL A 47 -3.23 6.05 6.06
N ALA A 48 -3.14 5.16 7.06
CA ALA A 48 -3.76 5.37 8.36
C ALA A 48 -3.20 6.59 9.10
N ALA A 49 -1.88 6.65 9.32
CA ALA A 49 -1.25 7.78 10.02
C ALA A 49 -1.39 9.11 9.24
N PRO A 50 -1.18 9.16 7.91
CA PRO A 50 -1.51 10.36 7.13
C PRO A 50 -2.99 10.79 7.21
N THR A 51 -3.92 9.84 7.24
CA THR A 51 -5.36 10.13 7.41
C THR A 51 -5.66 10.72 8.80
N GLU A 52 -5.05 10.18 9.85
CA GLU A 52 -5.18 10.70 11.21
C GLU A 52 -4.60 12.11 11.34
N LEU A 53 -3.46 12.37 10.70
CA LEU A 53 -2.86 13.71 10.62
C LEU A 53 -3.83 14.72 9.98
N LEU A 54 -4.38 14.40 8.80
CA LEU A 54 -5.33 15.28 8.12
C LEU A 54 -6.60 15.53 8.94
N ARG A 55 -7.10 14.52 9.66
CA ARG A 55 -8.24 14.66 10.57
C ARG A 55 -7.92 15.56 11.76
N ALA A 56 -6.73 15.41 12.35
CA ALA A 56 -6.28 16.22 13.49
C ALA A 56 -6.17 17.71 13.11
N HIS A 57 -5.80 17.99 11.87
CA HIS A 57 -5.77 19.34 11.28
C HIS A 57 -7.11 19.79 10.68
N GLU A 58 -8.19 19.08 10.98
CA GLU A 58 -9.56 19.37 10.53
C GLU A 58 -9.68 19.55 9.00
N VAL A 59 -8.81 18.90 8.23
CA VAL A 59 -8.83 18.99 6.77
C VAL A 59 -10.08 18.29 6.26
N PRO A 60 -10.95 18.98 5.48
CA PRO A 60 -12.14 18.34 4.92
C PRO A 60 -11.75 17.22 3.96
N ALA A 61 -12.37 16.05 4.09
CA ALA A 61 -12.21 14.96 3.14
C ALA A 61 -12.77 15.37 1.76
N PRO A 62 -12.10 14.98 0.65
CA PRO A 62 -12.63 15.22 -0.68
C PRO A 62 -13.92 14.42 -0.93
N PRO A 63 -14.74 14.81 -1.92
CA PRO A 63 -15.84 13.97 -2.38
C PRO A 63 -15.32 12.59 -2.81
N ILE A 64 -15.95 11.54 -2.31
CA ILE A 64 -15.64 10.16 -2.63
C ILE A 64 -16.66 9.62 -3.63
N ASP A 65 -16.19 8.89 -4.64
CA ASP A 65 -17.07 8.18 -5.56
C ASP A 65 -17.38 6.77 -5.02
N ARG A 66 -18.41 6.15 -5.58
CA ARG A 66 -18.85 4.81 -5.17
C ARG A 66 -17.75 3.75 -5.27
N PHE A 67 -16.86 3.85 -6.27
CA PHE A 67 -15.79 2.88 -6.45
C PHE A 67 -14.77 3.00 -5.31
N ALA A 68 -14.38 4.22 -4.95
CA ALA A 68 -13.49 4.46 -3.83
C ALA A 68 -14.11 4.06 -2.49
N GLU A 69 -15.40 4.32 -2.26
CA GLU A 69 -16.11 3.84 -1.06
C GLU A 69 -16.10 2.32 -0.93
N GLU A 70 -16.34 1.60 -2.04
CA GLU A 70 -16.43 0.14 -2.04
C GLU A 70 -15.06 -0.55 -1.94
N HIS A 71 -14.02 0.04 -2.57
CA HIS A 71 -12.70 -0.60 -2.70
C HIS A 71 -11.63 -0.07 -1.76
N PHE A 72 -11.77 1.15 -1.23
CA PHE A 72 -10.80 1.80 -0.35
C PHE A 72 -11.49 2.47 0.86
N PRO A 73 -12.28 1.73 1.65
CA PRO A 73 -13.07 2.32 2.75
C PRO A 73 -12.20 2.95 3.85
N ASP A 74 -10.95 2.50 3.98
CA ASP A 74 -9.99 2.99 4.98
C ASP A 74 -9.16 4.21 4.48
N ASP A 75 -9.40 4.70 3.25
CA ASP A 75 -8.68 5.81 2.64
C ASP A 75 -9.61 6.99 2.24
N PRO A 76 -10.21 7.68 3.22
CA PRO A 76 -11.19 8.74 2.96
C PRO A 76 -10.57 9.97 2.28
N TYR A 77 -9.24 10.13 2.34
CA TYR A 77 -8.52 11.23 1.70
C TYR A 77 -7.91 10.84 0.35
N ARG A 78 -8.07 9.59 -0.10
CA ARG A 78 -7.57 9.08 -1.38
C ARG A 78 -6.05 9.23 -1.52
N LEU A 79 -5.33 8.92 -0.44
CA LEU A 79 -3.87 9.02 -0.37
C LEU A 79 -3.18 7.80 -0.97
N GLY A 80 -3.82 6.65 -0.88
CA GLY A 80 -3.28 5.36 -1.31
C GLY A 80 -3.37 5.18 -2.83
N PRO A 81 -2.38 4.51 -3.44
CA PRO A 81 -2.38 4.27 -4.87
C PRO A 81 -3.43 3.23 -5.28
N ALA A 82 -4.24 3.54 -6.29
CA ALA A 82 -5.12 2.58 -6.94
C ALA A 82 -4.35 1.67 -7.90
N THR A 83 -3.27 2.14 -8.51
CA THR A 83 -2.38 1.36 -9.40
C THR A 83 -0.91 1.69 -9.15
N TRP A 84 0.01 0.94 -9.77
CA TRP A 84 1.44 1.23 -9.68
C TRP A 84 1.82 2.58 -10.30
N THR A 85 1.11 2.99 -11.36
CA THR A 85 1.34 4.26 -12.05
C THR A 85 0.97 5.48 -11.21
N ASP A 86 0.15 5.32 -10.17
CA ASP A 86 -0.12 6.40 -9.20
C ASP A 86 1.11 6.72 -8.34
N ILE A 87 2.06 5.79 -8.23
CA ILE A 87 3.35 5.99 -7.55
C ILE A 87 4.38 6.49 -8.58
N ASP A 88 4.66 5.68 -9.60
CA ASP A 88 5.59 5.98 -10.68
C ASP A 88 5.34 5.02 -11.87
N ASP A 89 5.34 5.55 -13.10
CA ASP A 89 5.09 4.77 -14.32
C ASP A 89 6.05 3.58 -14.48
N SER A 90 7.29 3.70 -14.01
CA SER A 90 8.30 2.65 -14.08
C SER A 90 7.97 1.42 -13.24
N LEU A 91 7.04 1.54 -12.28
CA LEU A 91 6.65 0.45 -11.38
C LEU A 91 5.57 -0.47 -11.95
N GLN A 92 4.91 -0.07 -13.03
CA GLN A 92 3.85 -0.87 -13.66
C GLN A 92 4.36 -2.26 -14.07
N THR A 93 5.47 -2.32 -14.82
CA THR A 93 6.04 -3.59 -15.29
C THR A 93 6.58 -4.44 -14.13
N PRO A 94 7.45 -3.93 -13.24
CA PRO A 94 7.92 -4.69 -12.08
C PRO A 94 6.79 -5.26 -11.22
N GLY A 95 5.74 -4.46 -10.97
CA GLY A 95 4.58 -4.88 -10.19
C GLY A 95 3.82 -6.04 -10.83
N LEU A 96 3.58 -5.99 -12.15
CA LEU A 96 2.95 -7.08 -12.89
C LEU A 96 3.84 -8.33 -12.95
N THR A 97 5.14 -8.16 -13.19
CA THR A 97 6.10 -9.27 -13.22
C THR A 97 6.17 -9.98 -11.88
N TRP A 98 6.20 -9.25 -10.77
CA TRP A 98 6.17 -9.83 -9.43
C TRP A 98 4.92 -10.66 -9.18
N GLY A 99 3.74 -10.12 -9.53
CA GLY A 99 2.46 -10.82 -9.36
C GLY A 99 2.39 -12.11 -10.18
N ALA A 100 2.83 -12.05 -11.44
CA ALA A 100 2.90 -13.23 -12.31
C ALA A 100 3.89 -14.28 -11.80
N TRP A 101 5.08 -13.85 -11.37
CA TRP A 101 6.10 -14.72 -10.77
C TRP A 101 5.55 -15.44 -9.52
N LYS A 102 4.98 -14.69 -8.57
CA LYS A 102 4.38 -15.26 -7.34
C LYS A 102 3.31 -16.29 -7.66
N ALA A 103 2.38 -15.98 -8.55
CA ALA A 103 1.32 -16.91 -8.94
C ALA A 103 1.89 -18.18 -9.60
N MET A 104 2.86 -18.04 -10.50
CA MET A 104 3.51 -19.17 -11.15
C MET A 104 4.24 -20.06 -10.14
N THR A 105 4.98 -19.49 -9.19
CA THR A 105 5.70 -20.25 -8.17
C THR A 105 4.74 -21.05 -7.29
N VAL A 106 3.66 -20.44 -6.80
CA VAL A 106 2.64 -21.14 -6.01
C VAL A 106 1.98 -22.28 -6.82
N LEU A 107 1.63 -22.02 -8.09
CA LEU A 107 1.05 -23.04 -8.96
C LEU A 107 2.02 -24.20 -9.22
N GLN A 108 3.31 -23.92 -9.38
CA GLN A 108 4.33 -24.95 -9.59
C GLN A 108 4.51 -25.81 -8.34
N ARG A 109 4.62 -25.20 -7.16
CA ARG A 109 4.77 -25.94 -5.90
C ARG A 109 3.58 -26.85 -5.60
N ARG A 110 2.35 -26.35 -5.79
CA ARG A 110 1.14 -27.17 -5.64
C ARG A 110 1.13 -28.40 -6.57
N ARG A 111 1.59 -28.22 -7.82
CA ARG A 111 1.73 -29.34 -8.78
C ARG A 111 2.75 -30.36 -8.30
N ASP A 112 3.90 -29.91 -7.79
CA ASP A 112 4.97 -30.78 -7.29
C ASP A 112 4.54 -31.55 -6.02
N GLU A 113 3.68 -30.94 -5.19
CA GLU A 113 3.05 -31.56 -4.01
C GLU A 113 1.87 -32.50 -4.35
N GLY A 114 1.48 -32.60 -5.62
CA GLY A 114 0.34 -33.40 -6.08
C GLY A 114 -1.04 -32.82 -5.73
N LEU A 115 -1.08 -31.58 -5.24
CA LEU A 115 -2.30 -30.85 -4.92
C LEU A 115 -2.76 -30.09 -6.18
N ARG A 116 -3.92 -30.47 -6.74
CA ARG A 116 -4.59 -29.68 -7.79
C ARG A 116 -5.78 -28.95 -7.20
#